data_AF-A0A126Q2R3-F1
#
_entry.id   AF-A0A126Q2R3-F1
#
_cell.length_a   1.000
_cell.length_b   1.000
_cell.length_c   1.000
_cell.angle_alpha   90.00
_cell.angle_beta   90.00
_cell.angle_gamma   90.00
#
_symmetry.space_group_name_H-M   'P 1'
#
loop_
_entity.id
_entity.type
_entity.pdbx_description
1 polymer ?
#
loop_
_entity_poly.entity_id
_entity_poly.type
_entity_poly.pdbx_seq_one_letter_code
_entity_poly.pdbx_strand_id
1 'polypeptide(L)'
;MKYEELQAIANAIIDSNDKLIYLNFFIFLITVVCVYCVALFKKSGELTAIKLAFRDIKEQNRVITSETESIKRQLEKGTIEYQIKLSKYHEKKIDAIEKIYSKLADLLSGSRKILLATDENKFHEFNDAVDEFRNSFEAEKLWLDASVSKEIEEFAIEIDKQVRQYQGAMNVSMLPGLQGKHVDQVYDKQENFYEFTVTKSKVLKEQLEELLRGYLSPE
;
A
#
# COMPACT_ATOMS: atom_id res chain seq x y z
N MET A 1 33.83 101.70 -56.21
CA MET A 1 33.49 100.94 -54.99
C MET A 1 34.55 101.25 -53.95
N LYS A 2 34.18 101.91 -52.84
CA LYS A 2 35.15 102.28 -51.81
C LYS A 2 35.55 101.01 -51.05
N TYR A 3 36.83 100.87 -50.77
CA TYR A 3 37.44 99.70 -50.10
C TYR A 3 36.74 99.35 -48.77
N GLU A 4 36.20 100.35 -48.09
CA GLU A 4 35.44 100.22 -46.84
C GLU A 4 34.12 99.46 -46.97
N GLU A 5 33.40 99.60 -48.09
CA GLU A 5 32.13 98.89 -48.31
C GLU A 5 32.36 97.39 -48.58
N LEU A 6 33.45 97.06 -49.27
CA LEU A 6 33.86 95.68 -49.54
C LEU A 6 34.35 94.97 -48.27
N GLN A 7 35.04 95.70 -47.39
CA GLN A 7 35.51 95.20 -46.10
C GLN A 7 34.34 94.99 -45.11
N ALA A 8 33.34 95.86 -45.12
CA ALA A 8 32.13 95.71 -44.32
C ALA A 8 31.30 94.49 -44.74
N ILE A 9 31.14 94.26 -46.05
CA ILE A 9 30.42 93.09 -46.58
C ILE A 9 31.20 91.79 -46.30
N ALA A 10 32.52 91.79 -46.46
CA ALA A 10 33.35 90.62 -46.16
C ALA A 10 33.30 90.23 -44.67
N ASN A 11 33.38 91.22 -43.76
CA ASN A 11 33.28 90.97 -42.31
C ASN A 11 31.87 90.49 -41.91
N ALA A 12 30.81 91.01 -42.53
CA ALA A 12 29.44 90.56 -42.27
C ALA A 12 29.20 89.11 -42.75
N ILE A 13 29.81 88.71 -43.87
CA ILE A 13 29.75 87.33 -44.37
C ILE A 13 30.51 86.38 -43.43
N ILE A 14 31.70 86.78 -42.96
CA ILE A 14 32.51 85.98 -42.02
C ILE A 14 31.79 85.85 -40.66
N ASP A 15 31.28 86.94 -40.09
CA ASP A 15 30.55 86.93 -38.81
C ASP A 15 29.24 86.12 -38.91
N SER A 16 28.54 86.17 -40.05
CA SER A 16 27.37 85.33 -40.31
C SER A 16 27.71 83.84 -40.40
N ASN A 17 28.87 83.51 -40.96
CA ASN A 17 29.32 82.11 -41.09
C ASN A 17 29.78 81.56 -39.74
N ASP A 18 30.49 82.35 -38.95
CA ASP A 18 30.88 82.00 -37.58
C ASP A 18 29.65 81.80 -36.68
N LYS A 19 28.64 82.68 -36.77
CA LYS A 19 27.36 82.49 -36.05
C LYS A 19 26.64 81.20 -36.44
N LEU A 20 26.64 80.83 -37.72
CA LEU A 20 26.08 79.56 -38.20
C LEU A 20 26.86 78.35 -37.70
N ILE A 21 28.19 78.45 -37.61
CA ILE A 21 29.05 77.40 -37.05
C ILE A 21 28.77 77.22 -35.55
N TYR A 22 28.69 78.30 -34.77
CA TYR A 22 28.35 78.24 -33.35
C TYR A 22 26.94 77.68 -33.11
N LEU A 23 25.96 78.06 -33.92
CA LEU A 23 24.60 77.53 -33.85
C LEU A 23 24.56 76.02 -34.12
N ASN A 24 25.24 75.55 -35.17
CA ASN A 24 25.34 74.13 -35.49
C ASN A 24 26.07 73.33 -34.39
N PHE A 25 27.10 73.91 -33.79
CA PHE A 25 27.83 73.28 -32.68
C PHE A 25 26.94 73.15 -31.43
N PHE A 26 26.11 74.17 -31.16
CA PHE A 26 25.14 74.14 -30.07
C PHE A 26 24.04 73.10 -30.28
N ILE A 27 23.50 73.02 -31.50
CA ILE A 27 22.51 72.00 -31.88
C ILE A 27 23.12 70.59 -31.77
N PHE A 28 24.36 70.40 -32.21
CA PHE A 28 25.07 69.13 -32.07
C PHE A 28 25.24 68.72 -30.60
N LEU A 29 25.67 69.63 -29.74
CA LEU A 29 25.78 69.38 -28.29
C LEU A 29 24.44 68.98 -27.66
N ILE A 30 23.35 69.70 -27.99
CA ILE A 30 22.01 69.35 -27.51
C ILE A 30 21.62 67.96 -28.01
N THR A 31 21.89 67.64 -29.27
CA THR A 31 21.54 66.34 -29.86
C THR A 31 22.27 65.19 -29.16
N VAL A 32 23.57 65.35 -28.89
CA VAL A 32 24.36 64.35 -28.15
C VAL A 32 23.80 64.14 -26.73
N VAL A 33 23.45 65.21 -26.03
CA VAL A 33 22.85 65.12 -24.69
C VAL A 33 21.48 64.44 -24.74
N CYS A 34 20.61 64.81 -25.69
CA CYS A 34 19.31 64.19 -25.86
C CYS A 34 19.42 62.69 -26.17
N VAL A 35 20.30 62.29 -27.08
CA VAL A 35 20.54 60.89 -27.43
C VAL A 35 21.07 60.11 -26.22
N TYR A 36 22.00 60.69 -25.46
CA TYR A 36 22.53 60.08 -24.23
C TYR A 36 21.45 59.89 -23.16
N CYS A 37 20.61 60.90 -22.92
CA CYS A 37 19.49 60.80 -22.00
C CYS A 37 18.48 59.72 -22.43
N VAL A 38 18.08 59.68 -23.70
CA VAL A 38 17.16 58.66 -24.23
C VAL A 38 17.74 57.25 -24.07
N ALA A 39 19.03 57.05 -24.36
CA ALA A 39 19.71 55.77 -24.18
C ALA A 39 19.76 55.33 -22.70
N LEU A 40 20.02 56.27 -21.78
CA LEU A 40 19.99 56.01 -20.34
C LEU A 40 18.60 55.62 -19.84
N PHE A 41 17.55 56.34 -20.24
CA PHE A 41 16.17 56.02 -19.86
C PHE A 41 15.74 54.65 -20.40
N LYS A 42 16.07 54.34 -21.66
CA LYS A 42 15.79 53.03 -22.25
C LYS A 42 16.49 51.90 -21.48
N LYS A 43 17.79 52.05 -21.23
CA LYS A 43 18.59 51.05 -20.49
C LYS A 43 18.11 50.88 -19.05
N SER A 44 17.70 51.97 -18.38
CA SER A 44 17.11 51.92 -17.03
C SER A 44 15.76 51.20 -17.00
N GLY A 45 14.92 51.43 -18.01
CA GLY A 45 13.65 50.73 -18.18
C GLY A 45 13.83 49.23 -18.40
N GLU A 46 14.74 48.83 -19.30
CA GLU A 46 15.10 47.43 -19.54
C GLU A 46 15.62 46.74 -18.27
N LEU A 47 16.50 47.41 -17.50
CA LEU A 47 17.08 46.86 -16.28
C LEU A 47 16.04 46.71 -15.16
N THR A 48 15.07 47.63 -15.11
CA THR A 48 13.93 47.55 -14.19
C THR A 48 13.00 46.40 -14.57
N ALA A 49 12.68 46.24 -15.86
CA ALA A 49 11.84 45.15 -16.36
C ALA A 49 12.48 43.78 -16.10
N ILE A 50 13.79 43.64 -16.32
CA ILE A 50 14.55 42.41 -16.01
C ILE A 50 14.51 42.09 -14.52
N LYS A 51 14.69 43.10 -13.65
CA LYS A 51 14.59 42.90 -12.19
C LYS A 51 13.21 42.45 -11.75
N LEU A 52 12.16 42.96 -12.39
CA LEU A 52 10.78 42.58 -12.13
C LEU A 52 10.53 41.13 -12.55
N ALA A 53 10.93 40.76 -13.77
CA ALA A 53 10.85 39.38 -14.27
C ALA A 53 11.64 38.40 -13.38
N PHE A 54 12.85 38.77 -12.94
CA PHE A 54 13.64 37.94 -12.05
C PHE A 54 13.00 37.77 -10.66
N ARG A 55 12.33 38.82 -10.15
CA ARG A 55 11.55 38.72 -8.91
C ARG A 55 10.37 37.77 -9.06
N ASP A 56 9.66 37.85 -10.19
CA ASP A 56 8.53 36.95 -10.47
C ASP A 56 9.00 35.50 -10.60
N ILE A 57 10.10 35.25 -11.31
CA ILE A 57 10.73 33.91 -11.41
C ILE A 57 11.14 33.40 -10.03
N LYS A 58 11.72 34.27 -9.18
CA LYS A 58 12.12 33.89 -7.82
C LYS A 58 10.91 33.51 -6.97
N GLU A 59 9.80 34.26 -7.08
CA GLU A 59 8.59 33.95 -6.34
C GLU A 59 7.94 32.67 -6.85
N GLN A 60 7.87 32.47 -8.17
CA GLN A 60 7.40 31.22 -8.77
C GLN A 60 8.21 30.02 -8.28
N ASN A 61 9.54 30.12 -8.26
CA ASN A 61 10.39 29.05 -7.73
C ASN A 61 10.13 28.78 -6.24
N ARG A 62 9.86 29.82 -5.44
CA ARG A 62 9.52 29.68 -4.02
C ARG A 62 8.19 28.93 -3.84
N VAL A 63 7.18 29.30 -4.63
CA VAL A 63 5.86 28.64 -4.64
C VAL A 63 6.00 27.18 -5.07
N ILE A 64 6.67 26.91 -6.20
CA ILE A 64 6.90 25.55 -6.71
C ILE A 64 7.61 24.68 -5.68
N THR A 65 8.64 25.21 -5.01
CA THR A 65 9.38 24.48 -3.97
C THR A 65 8.46 24.13 -2.79
N SER A 66 7.68 25.10 -2.31
CA SER A 66 6.73 24.89 -1.22
C SER A 66 5.64 23.88 -1.58
N GLU A 67 5.08 23.97 -2.78
CA GLU A 67 4.08 23.01 -3.28
C GLU A 67 4.68 21.62 -3.41
N THR A 68 5.90 21.49 -3.94
CA THR A 68 6.62 20.22 -4.06
C THR A 68 6.86 19.58 -2.70
N GLU A 69 7.29 20.36 -1.70
CA GLU A 69 7.43 19.87 -0.32
C GLU A 69 6.09 19.39 0.27
N SER A 70 5.00 20.13 0.00
CA SER A 70 3.67 19.74 0.47
C SER A 70 3.20 18.44 -0.17
N ILE A 71 3.41 18.26 -1.47
CA ILE A 71 3.11 17.03 -2.22
C ILE A 71 3.93 15.86 -1.67
N LYS A 72 5.23 16.06 -1.47
CA LYS A 72 6.12 15.04 -0.89
C LYS A 72 5.63 14.57 0.49
N ARG A 73 5.29 15.51 1.38
CA ARG A 73 4.76 15.18 2.71
C ARG A 73 3.42 14.43 2.64
N GLN A 74 2.53 14.81 1.72
CA GLN A 74 1.27 14.11 1.53
C GLN A 74 1.45 12.68 1.00
N LEU A 75 2.36 12.48 0.04
CA LEU A 75 2.72 11.16 -0.47
C LEU A 75 3.36 10.27 0.61
N GLU A 76 4.29 10.82 1.40
CA GLU A 76 4.91 10.11 2.52
C GLU A 76 3.86 9.70 3.56
N LYS A 77 2.95 10.61 3.93
CA LYS A 77 1.84 10.30 4.84
C LYS A 77 0.93 9.20 4.30
N GLY A 78 0.54 9.29 3.02
CA GLY A 78 -0.28 8.26 2.37
C GLY A 78 0.42 6.90 2.32
N THR A 79 1.73 6.88 2.09
CA THR A 79 2.55 5.67 2.11
C THR A 79 2.60 5.05 3.51
N ILE A 80 2.82 5.86 4.55
CA ILE A 80 2.82 5.39 5.94
C ILE A 80 1.43 4.86 6.33
N GLU A 81 0.35 5.56 5.99
CA GLU A 81 -1.02 5.09 6.26
C GLU A 81 -1.31 3.75 5.57
N TYR A 82 -0.84 3.59 4.32
CA TYR A 82 -0.95 2.33 3.60
C TYR A 82 -0.17 1.21 4.30
N GLN A 83 1.08 1.46 4.69
CA GLN A 83 1.91 0.49 5.42
C GLN A 83 1.26 0.09 6.75
N ILE A 84 0.69 1.04 7.50
CA ILE A 84 -0.04 0.77 8.75
C ILE A 84 -1.27 -0.11 8.47
N LYS A 85 -2.06 0.22 7.44
CA LYS A 85 -3.24 -0.59 7.06
C LYS A 85 -2.85 -2.00 6.65
N LEU A 86 -1.80 -2.14 5.85
CA LEU A 86 -1.26 -3.43 5.43
C LEU A 86 -0.75 -4.24 6.62
N SER A 87 -0.01 -3.61 7.54
CA SER A 87 0.44 -4.24 8.78
C SER A 87 -0.73 -4.74 9.63
N LYS A 88 -1.78 -3.92 9.81
CA LYS A 88 -3.01 -4.33 10.52
C LYS A 88 -3.73 -5.47 9.81
N TYR A 89 -3.73 -5.48 8.48
CA TYR A 89 -4.31 -6.57 7.69
C TYR A 89 -3.55 -7.89 7.93
N HIS A 90 -2.22 -7.85 7.90
CA HIS A 90 -1.38 -9.01 8.22
C HIS A 90 -1.57 -9.49 9.66
N GLU A 91 -1.65 -8.57 10.62
CA GLU A 91 -1.92 -8.90 12.03
C GLU A 91 -3.26 -9.63 12.19
N LYS A 92 -4.33 -9.13 11.55
CA LYS A 92 -5.64 -9.81 11.55
C LYS A 92 -5.60 -11.19 10.89
N LYS A 93 -4.86 -11.34 9.80
CA LYS A 93 -4.67 -12.63 9.13
C LYS A 93 -4.00 -13.64 10.06
N ILE A 94 -2.97 -13.22 10.79
CA ILE A 94 -2.26 -14.08 11.77
C ILE A 94 -3.21 -14.46 12.91
N ASP A 95 -3.92 -13.50 13.50
CA ASP A 95 -4.89 -13.73 14.57
C ASP A 95 -6.02 -14.71 14.15
N ALA A 96 -6.53 -14.56 12.93
CA ALA A 96 -7.52 -15.48 12.36
C ALA A 96 -6.99 -16.92 12.26
N ILE A 97 -5.75 -17.10 11.78
CA ILE A 97 -5.10 -18.42 11.70
C ILE A 97 -4.94 -19.01 13.09
N GLU A 98 -4.46 -18.24 14.08
CA GLU A 98 -4.24 -18.71 15.44
C GLU A 98 -5.54 -19.20 16.10
N LYS A 99 -6.61 -18.42 15.97
CA LYS A 99 -7.94 -18.80 16.50
C LYS A 99 -8.48 -20.08 15.87
N ILE A 100 -8.48 -20.15 14.54
CA ILE A 100 -8.98 -21.31 13.80
C ILE A 100 -8.12 -22.55 14.13
N TYR A 101 -6.79 -22.40 14.13
CA TYR A 101 -5.88 -23.51 14.40
C TYR A 101 -5.98 -24.01 15.84
N SER A 102 -6.17 -23.11 16.82
CA SER A 102 -6.42 -23.51 18.21
C SER A 102 -7.67 -24.39 18.31
N LYS A 103 -8.78 -23.99 17.66
CA LYS A 103 -10.02 -24.77 17.68
C LYS A 103 -9.92 -26.09 16.91
N LEU A 104 -9.17 -26.11 15.82
CA LEU A 104 -8.87 -27.35 15.09
C LEU A 104 -8.01 -28.30 15.94
N ALA A 105 -7.06 -27.79 16.70
CA ALA A 105 -6.25 -28.57 17.62
C ALA A 105 -7.10 -29.14 18.78
N ASP A 106 -8.06 -28.36 19.30
CA ASP A 106 -9.03 -28.82 20.29
C ASP A 106 -9.90 -29.95 19.73
N LEU A 107 -10.37 -29.81 18.49
CA LEU A 107 -11.13 -30.84 17.78
C LEU A 107 -10.33 -32.14 17.62
N LEU A 108 -9.07 -32.05 17.18
CA LEU A 108 -8.18 -33.21 17.04
C LEU A 108 -7.83 -33.85 18.40
N SER A 109 -7.70 -33.04 19.45
CA SER A 109 -7.51 -33.54 20.82
C SER A 109 -8.76 -34.26 21.32
N GLY A 110 -9.94 -33.73 21.03
CA GLY A 110 -11.23 -34.34 21.32
C GLY A 110 -11.39 -35.72 20.67
N SER A 111 -11.06 -35.86 19.38
CA SER A 111 -11.15 -37.15 18.70
C SER A 111 -10.22 -38.21 19.30
N ARG A 112 -9.01 -37.81 19.72
CA ARG A 112 -8.07 -38.70 20.43
C ARG A 112 -8.58 -39.18 21.78
N LYS A 113 -9.32 -38.33 22.51
CA LYS A 113 -9.91 -38.71 23.80
C LYS A 113 -11.02 -39.75 23.62
N ILE A 114 -11.76 -39.71 22.50
CA ILE A 114 -12.76 -40.73 22.16
C ILE A 114 -12.12 -42.10 21.95
N LEU A 115 -10.93 -42.18 21.35
CA LEU A 115 -10.23 -43.46 21.18
C LEU A 115 -9.98 -44.18 22.52
N LEU A 116 -9.81 -43.42 23.59
CA LEU A 116 -9.47 -43.93 24.92
C LEU A 116 -10.70 -44.10 25.83
N ALA A 117 -11.89 -43.70 25.37
CA ALA A 117 -13.08 -43.61 26.21
C ALA A 117 -14.30 -44.30 25.58
N THR A 118 -14.97 -45.13 26.36
CA THR A 118 -16.24 -45.78 26.00
C THR A 118 -17.47 -44.98 26.48
N ASP A 119 -17.26 -43.73 26.91
CA ASP A 119 -18.27 -42.88 27.57
C ASP A 119 -18.98 -41.97 26.56
N GLU A 120 -20.32 -41.97 26.57
CA GLU A 120 -21.16 -41.09 25.77
C GLU A 120 -20.86 -39.60 26.01
N ASN A 121 -20.44 -39.22 27.22
CA ASN A 121 -20.07 -37.83 27.53
C ASN A 121 -18.91 -37.32 26.65
N LYS A 122 -18.00 -38.20 26.22
CA LYS A 122 -16.87 -37.82 25.35
C LYS A 122 -17.30 -37.51 23.92
N PHE A 123 -18.38 -38.12 23.45
CA PHE A 123 -18.98 -37.76 22.17
C PHE A 123 -19.70 -36.41 22.25
N HIS A 124 -20.32 -36.09 23.38
CA HIS A 124 -20.90 -34.76 23.61
C HIS A 124 -19.82 -33.67 23.64
N GLU A 125 -18.76 -33.85 24.43
CA GLU A 125 -17.60 -32.93 24.46
C GLU A 125 -16.99 -32.70 23.06
N PHE A 126 -16.94 -33.75 22.22
CA PHE A 126 -16.45 -33.62 20.86
C PHE A 126 -17.41 -32.83 19.95
N ASN A 127 -18.71 -33.06 20.06
CA ASN A 127 -19.70 -32.31 19.28
C ASN A 127 -19.66 -30.81 19.65
N ASP A 128 -19.48 -30.47 20.92
CA ASP A 128 -19.29 -29.09 21.35
C ASP A 128 -18.02 -28.48 20.70
N ALA A 129 -16.92 -29.24 20.64
CA ALA A 129 -15.70 -28.80 19.96
C ALA A 129 -15.88 -28.62 18.43
N VAL A 130 -16.72 -29.43 17.78
CA VAL A 130 -17.09 -29.25 16.36
C VAL A 130 -17.83 -27.92 16.17
N ASP A 131 -18.79 -27.61 17.05
CA ASP A 131 -19.56 -26.39 16.95
C ASP A 131 -18.71 -25.14 17.27
N GLU A 132 -17.83 -25.22 18.26
CA GLU A 132 -16.85 -24.16 18.53
C GLU A 132 -15.90 -23.93 17.35
N PHE A 133 -15.40 -24.99 16.72
CA PHE A 133 -14.58 -24.88 15.52
C PHE A 133 -15.36 -24.21 14.38
N ARG A 134 -16.59 -24.66 14.08
CA ARG A 134 -17.41 -24.09 13.01
C ARG A 134 -17.69 -22.61 13.23
N ASN A 135 -18.07 -22.23 14.46
CA ASN A 135 -18.33 -20.84 14.80
C ASN A 135 -17.08 -19.97 14.61
N SER A 136 -15.92 -20.45 15.07
CA SER A 136 -14.65 -19.74 14.88
C SER A 136 -14.23 -19.67 13.42
N PHE A 137 -14.42 -20.75 12.67
CA PHE A 137 -14.05 -20.84 11.25
C PHE A 137 -14.90 -19.89 10.40
N GLU A 138 -16.23 -19.90 10.58
CA GLU A 138 -17.13 -19.00 9.84
C GLU A 138 -16.86 -17.52 10.15
N ALA A 139 -16.51 -17.20 11.39
CA ALA A 139 -16.19 -15.83 11.79
C ALA A 139 -14.89 -15.32 11.18
N GLU A 140 -13.87 -16.17 11.06
CA GLU A 140 -12.50 -15.76 10.77
C GLU A 140 -12.03 -16.13 9.34
N LYS A 141 -12.71 -17.03 8.63
CA LYS A 141 -12.32 -17.49 7.27
C LYS A 141 -12.20 -16.37 6.24
N LEU A 142 -12.88 -15.24 6.44
CA LEU A 142 -12.84 -14.09 5.55
C LEU A 142 -11.44 -13.45 5.47
N TRP A 143 -10.60 -13.67 6.48
CA TRP A 143 -9.23 -13.16 6.55
C TRP A 143 -8.21 -14.11 5.92
N LEU A 144 -8.66 -15.27 5.44
CA LEU A 144 -7.84 -16.31 4.85
C LEU A 144 -8.08 -16.44 3.34
N ASP A 145 -7.06 -16.91 2.65
CA ASP A 145 -7.19 -17.28 1.24
C ASP A 145 -8.12 -18.50 1.12
N ALA A 146 -8.85 -18.58 0.01
CA ALA A 146 -9.81 -19.67 -0.23
C ALA A 146 -9.14 -21.06 -0.20
N SER A 147 -7.90 -21.17 -0.69
CA SER A 147 -7.14 -22.42 -0.66
C SER A 147 -6.83 -22.86 0.77
N VAL A 148 -6.32 -21.96 1.61
CA VAL A 148 -5.98 -22.24 3.01
C VAL A 148 -7.22 -22.59 3.82
N SER A 149 -8.30 -21.82 3.63
CA SER A 149 -9.58 -22.07 4.30
C SER A 149 -10.11 -23.46 3.98
N LYS A 150 -10.05 -23.84 2.70
CA LYS A 150 -10.53 -25.14 2.22
C LYS A 150 -9.76 -26.30 2.86
N GLU A 151 -8.43 -26.21 2.93
CA GLU A 151 -7.60 -27.27 3.51
C GLU A 151 -7.87 -27.46 5.02
N ILE A 152 -8.04 -26.37 5.76
CA ILE A 152 -8.43 -26.43 7.19
C ILE A 152 -9.80 -27.09 7.34
N GLU A 153 -10.78 -26.67 6.53
CA GLU A 153 -12.15 -27.20 6.57
C GLU A 153 -12.18 -28.68 6.21
N GLU A 154 -11.48 -29.10 5.16
CA GLU A 154 -11.37 -30.50 4.75
C GLU A 154 -10.75 -31.37 5.85
N PHE A 155 -9.73 -30.86 6.54
CA PHE A 155 -9.15 -31.59 7.67
C PHE A 155 -10.15 -31.74 8.83
N ALA A 156 -10.87 -30.67 9.18
CA ALA A 156 -11.90 -30.72 10.22
C ALA A 156 -13.06 -31.67 9.86
N ILE A 157 -13.51 -31.64 8.61
CA ILE A 157 -14.54 -32.55 8.08
C ILE A 157 -14.07 -34.00 8.18
N GLU A 158 -12.82 -34.29 7.83
CA GLU A 158 -12.31 -35.66 7.92
C GLU A 158 -12.23 -36.12 9.37
N ILE A 159 -11.85 -35.26 10.33
CA ILE A 159 -11.91 -35.60 11.77
C ILE A 159 -13.35 -35.92 12.21
N ASP A 160 -14.31 -35.04 11.93
CA ASP A 160 -15.73 -35.22 12.32
C ASP A 160 -16.30 -36.50 11.70
N LYS A 161 -16.04 -36.74 10.41
CA LYS A 161 -16.47 -37.94 9.68
C LYS A 161 -15.93 -39.21 10.32
N GLN A 162 -14.65 -39.25 10.69
CA GLN A 162 -14.03 -40.43 11.30
C GLN A 162 -14.62 -40.71 12.69
N VAL A 163 -14.84 -39.67 13.50
CA VAL A 163 -15.49 -39.82 14.82
C VAL A 163 -16.93 -40.29 14.69
N ARG A 164 -17.73 -39.72 13.77
CA ARG A 164 -19.12 -40.15 13.54
C ARG A 164 -19.21 -41.60 13.06
N GLN A 165 -18.30 -42.02 12.17
CA GLN A 165 -18.23 -43.41 11.72
C GLN A 165 -17.91 -44.36 12.89
N TYR A 166 -16.98 -43.97 13.76
CA TYR A 166 -16.65 -44.73 14.96
C TYR A 166 -17.84 -44.80 15.94
N GLN A 167 -18.49 -43.67 16.22
CA GLN A 167 -19.68 -43.62 17.08
C GLN A 167 -20.81 -44.50 16.55
N GLY A 168 -21.07 -44.44 15.24
CA GLY A 168 -22.04 -45.30 14.59
C GLY A 168 -21.70 -46.78 14.72
N ALA A 169 -20.43 -47.15 14.52
CA ALA A 169 -19.96 -48.52 14.69
C ALA A 169 -20.10 -49.01 16.14
N MET A 170 -19.78 -48.16 17.12
CA MET A 170 -19.99 -48.42 18.55
C MET A 170 -21.46 -48.70 18.86
N ASN A 171 -22.37 -47.84 18.40
CA ASN A 171 -23.81 -48.01 18.62
C ASN A 171 -24.35 -49.29 17.98
N VAL A 172 -23.92 -49.60 16.75
CA VAL A 172 -24.31 -50.83 16.05
C VAL A 172 -23.78 -52.08 16.76
N SER A 173 -22.58 -52.02 17.35
CA SER A 173 -21.99 -53.15 18.10
C SER A 173 -22.79 -53.56 19.34
N MET A 174 -23.59 -52.64 19.90
CA MET A 174 -24.42 -52.90 21.07
C MET A 174 -25.79 -53.51 20.73
N LEU A 175 -26.14 -53.63 19.45
CA LEU A 175 -27.44 -54.18 19.02
C LEU A 175 -27.48 -55.71 19.19
N PRO A 176 -28.53 -56.27 19.79
CA PRO A 176 -28.67 -57.71 19.94
C PRO A 176 -28.88 -58.39 18.58
N GLY A 177 -28.15 -59.47 18.32
CA GLY A 177 -28.31 -60.29 17.11
C GLY A 177 -27.48 -59.85 15.89
N LEU A 178 -26.43 -59.05 16.08
CA LEU A 178 -25.49 -58.70 15.02
C LEU A 178 -24.82 -59.97 14.43
N GLN A 179 -24.83 -60.13 13.10
CA GLN A 179 -24.30 -61.33 12.42
C GLN A 179 -23.38 -61.01 11.24
N GLY A 180 -22.39 -61.89 11.04
CA GLY A 180 -21.57 -61.97 9.83
C GLY A 180 -20.97 -60.63 9.40
N LYS A 181 -21.21 -60.23 8.16
CA LYS A 181 -20.65 -59.03 7.51
C LYS A 181 -20.82 -57.72 8.29
N HIS A 182 -21.81 -57.60 9.17
CA HIS A 182 -22.04 -56.39 9.97
C HIS A 182 -21.03 -56.27 11.12
N VAL A 183 -20.57 -57.41 11.66
CA VAL A 183 -19.51 -57.46 12.67
C VAL A 183 -18.19 -57.04 12.03
N ASP A 184 -17.87 -57.57 10.84
CA ASP A 184 -16.66 -57.20 10.09
C ASP A 184 -16.63 -55.69 9.78
N GLN A 185 -17.76 -55.13 9.33
CA GLN A 185 -17.87 -53.69 9.07
C GLN A 185 -17.65 -52.83 10.32
N VAL A 186 -18.13 -53.27 11.49
CA VAL A 186 -17.87 -52.56 12.75
C VAL A 186 -16.38 -52.56 13.07
N TYR A 187 -15.71 -53.72 12.96
CA TYR A 187 -14.27 -53.83 13.19
C TYR A 187 -13.47 -52.97 12.20
N ASP A 188 -13.81 -53.01 10.91
CA ASP A 188 -13.17 -52.18 9.88
C ASP A 188 -13.29 -50.69 10.23
N LYS A 189 -14.46 -50.22 10.69
CA LYS A 189 -14.66 -48.82 11.06
C LYS A 189 -13.89 -48.42 12.32
N GLN A 190 -13.76 -49.32 13.28
CA GLN A 190 -12.93 -49.10 14.47
C GLN A 190 -11.44 -49.06 14.13
N GLU A 191 -10.97 -49.97 13.27
CA GLU A 191 -9.58 -50.00 12.80
C GLU A 191 -9.23 -48.76 11.97
N ASN A 192 -10.11 -48.36 11.05
CA ASN A 192 -9.94 -47.12 10.26
C ASN A 192 -9.83 -45.88 11.16
N PHE A 193 -10.66 -45.80 12.21
CA PHE A 193 -10.59 -44.69 13.16
C PHE A 193 -9.29 -44.69 13.96
N TYR A 194 -8.82 -45.86 14.39
CA TYR A 194 -7.52 -46.01 15.06
C TYR A 194 -6.37 -45.60 14.13
N GLU A 195 -6.34 -46.11 12.90
CA GLU A 195 -5.32 -45.78 11.90
C GLU A 195 -5.32 -44.28 11.57
N PHE A 196 -6.51 -43.68 11.46
CA PHE A 196 -6.64 -42.24 11.28
C PHE A 196 -6.05 -41.48 12.47
N THR A 197 -6.45 -41.81 13.68
CA THR A 197 -6.05 -41.09 14.90
C THR A 197 -4.55 -41.19 15.17
N VAL A 198 -3.96 -42.36 14.95
CA VAL A 198 -2.54 -42.61 15.23
C VAL A 198 -1.62 -42.15 14.09
N THR A 199 -2.04 -42.37 12.84
CA THR A 199 -1.15 -42.20 11.67
C THR A 199 -1.61 -41.07 10.76
N LYS A 200 -2.80 -41.18 10.15
CA LYS A 200 -3.21 -40.25 9.06
C LYS A 200 -3.40 -38.82 9.56
N SER A 201 -3.94 -38.64 10.76
CA SER A 201 -4.16 -37.31 11.35
C SER A 201 -2.85 -36.57 11.62
N LYS A 202 -1.75 -37.28 11.90
CA LYS A 202 -0.42 -36.69 12.06
C LYS A 202 0.10 -36.16 10.72
N VAL A 203 -0.02 -36.95 9.65
CA VAL A 203 0.41 -36.55 8.31
C VAL A 203 -0.39 -35.34 7.82
N LEU A 204 -1.72 -35.38 7.97
CA LEU A 204 -2.59 -34.25 7.59
C LEU A 204 -2.26 -32.99 8.40
N LYS A 205 -1.97 -33.14 9.69
CA LYS A 205 -1.52 -32.03 10.54
C LYS A 205 -0.20 -31.44 10.06
N GLU A 206 0.79 -32.28 9.75
CA GLU A 206 2.10 -31.83 9.26
C GLU A 206 1.98 -31.10 7.92
N GLN A 207 1.17 -31.60 6.99
CA GLN A 207 0.86 -30.95 5.71
C GLN A 207 0.20 -29.59 5.91
N LEU A 208 -0.77 -29.50 6.83
CA LEU A 208 -1.42 -28.24 7.15
C LEU A 208 -0.44 -27.24 7.79
N GLU A 209 0.42 -27.69 8.72
CA GLU A 209 1.44 -26.84 9.33
C GLU A 209 2.45 -26.33 8.30
N GLU A 210 2.86 -27.14 7.32
CA GLU A 210 3.74 -26.74 6.22
C GLU A 210 3.09 -25.66 5.33
N LEU A 211 1.84 -25.87 4.96
CA LEU A 211 1.05 -24.91 4.18
C LEU A 211 0.89 -23.58 4.94
N LEU A 212 0.58 -23.63 6.23
CA LEU A 212 0.44 -22.43 7.06
C LEU A 212 1.77 -21.68 7.23
N ARG A 213 2.90 -22.39 7.35
CA ARG A 213 4.23 -21.76 7.38
C ARG A 213 4.55 -21.00 6.11
N GLY A 214 4.33 -21.62 4.94
CA GLY A 214 4.53 -20.96 3.65
C GLY A 214 3.57 -19.77 3.45
N TYR A 215 2.36 -19.86 4.00
CA TYR A 215 1.36 -18.81 3.89
C TYR A 215 1.62 -17.59 4.81
N LEU A 216 2.28 -17.83 5.94
CA LEU A 216 2.66 -16.80 6.92
C LEU A 216 4.00 -16.12 6.59
N SER A 217 4.92 -16.86 5.96
CA SER A 217 6.23 -16.37 5.56
C SER A 217 6.48 -16.67 4.08
N PRO A 218 5.82 -15.96 3.14
CA PRO A 218 6.15 -16.08 1.73
C PRO A 218 7.58 -15.54 1.52
N GLU A 219 8.49 -16.41 1.08
CA GLU A 219 9.82 -16.01 0.57
C GLU A 219 9.71 -15.09 -0.65
#